data_AF-A0A2G9T392-F1
#
_entry.id   AF-A0A2G9T392-F1
#
_cell.length_a   1.000
_cell.length_b   1.000
_cell.length_c   1.000
_cell.angle_alpha   90.00
_cell.angle_beta   90.00
_cell.angle_gamma   90.00
#
_symmetry.space_group_name_H-M   'P 1'
#
loop_
_entity.id
_entity.type
_entity.pdbx_description
1 polymer ?
#
loop_
_entity_poly.entity_id
_entity_poly.type
_entity_poly.pdbx_seq_one_letter_code
_entity_poly.pdbx_strand_id
1 'polypeptide(L)'
;AMGRASFEYDELLLLAWVVFALIVKKVTEIEVTHEEYNPYQILGLDQGADTAAVRKAYRELSKKLHPDRGGDAQMFDRIAKAYQALTDEESRENWEKY
;
A
#
# COMPACT_ATOMS: atom_id res chain seq x y z
N ALA A 1 -51.77 1.73 25.05
CA ALA A 1 -50.55 0.99 25.48
C ALA A 1 -49.53 1.05 24.35
N MET A 2 -48.67 2.09 24.35
CA MET A 2 -47.63 2.26 23.32
C MET A 2 -46.55 3.19 23.89
N GLY A 3 -45.81 2.72 24.90
CA GLY A 3 -44.78 3.53 25.58
C GLY A 3 -43.66 2.71 26.20
N ARG A 4 -43.60 1.40 25.93
CA ARG A 4 -42.57 0.50 26.47
C ARG A 4 -41.43 0.26 25.46
N ALA A 5 -41.77 0.19 24.17
CA ALA A 5 -40.79 -0.09 23.11
C ALA A 5 -39.87 1.11 22.81
N SER A 6 -40.36 2.35 22.92
CA SER A 6 -39.53 3.55 22.65
C SER A 6 -38.35 3.69 23.62
N PHE A 7 -38.54 3.30 24.88
CA PHE A 7 -37.51 3.35 25.91
C PHE A 7 -36.37 2.34 25.65
N GLU A 8 -36.68 1.19 25.05
CA GLU A 8 -35.69 0.16 24.71
C GLU A 8 -34.79 0.59 23.54
N TYR A 9 -35.29 1.38 22.59
CA TYR A 9 -34.49 1.88 21.47
C TYR A 9 -33.55 3.02 21.87
N ASP A 10 -33.93 3.86 22.84
CA ASP A 10 -33.08 4.96 23.33
C ASP A 10 -31.82 4.44 24.02
N GLU A 11 -31.94 3.36 24.81
CA GLU A 11 -30.80 2.70 25.45
C GLU A 11 -29.85 2.06 24.42
N LEU A 12 -30.41 1.42 23.39
CA LEU A 12 -29.64 0.86 22.28
C LEU A 12 -28.91 1.95 21.49
N LEU A 13 -29.54 3.13 21.32
CA LEU A 13 -28.95 4.27 20.63
C LEU A 13 -27.81 4.87 21.44
N LEU A 14 -27.95 4.98 22.77
CA LEU A 14 -26.88 5.42 23.66
C LEU A 14 -25.70 4.43 23.67
N LEU A 15 -25.97 3.12 23.72
CA LEU A 15 -24.94 2.09 23.63
C LEU A 15 -24.22 2.14 22.28
N ALA A 16 -24.96 2.35 21.18
CA ALA A 16 -24.37 2.51 19.86
C ALA A 16 -23.45 3.75 19.79
N TRP A 17 -23.84 4.87 20.38
CA TRP A 17 -23.00 6.08 20.46
C TRP A 17 -21.75 5.87 21.33
N VAL A 18 -21.85 5.13 22.43
CA VAL A 18 -20.69 4.78 23.26
C VAL A 18 -19.73 3.88 22.48
N VAL A 19 -20.24 2.84 21.80
CA VAL A 19 -19.43 1.95 20.94
C VAL A 19 -18.78 2.74 19.80
N PHE A 20 -19.53 3.62 19.14
CA PHE A 20 -19.00 4.49 18.09
C PHE A 20 -17.89 5.40 18.64
N ALA A 21 -18.08 6.02 19.79
CA ALA A 21 -17.06 6.84 20.43
C ALA A 21 -15.81 6.03 20.80
N LEU A 22 -15.96 4.79 21.29
CA LEU A 22 -14.84 3.90 21.58
C LEU A 22 -14.07 3.51 20.30
N ILE A 23 -14.80 3.24 19.21
CA ILE A 23 -14.20 2.95 17.89
C ILE A 23 -13.44 4.17 17.38
N VAL A 24 -14.03 5.37 17.44
CA VAL A 24 -13.37 6.61 17.00
C VAL A 24 -12.10 6.87 17.82
N LYS A 25 -12.14 6.71 19.16
CA LYS A 25 -10.95 6.83 20.00
C LYS A 25 -9.85 5.84 19.61
N LYS A 26 -10.24 4.59 19.30
CA LYS A 26 -9.29 3.57 18.80
C LYS A 26 -8.73 3.90 17.41
N VAL A 27 -9.54 4.42 16.49
CA VAL A 27 -9.13 4.83 15.15
C VAL A 27 -8.17 6.03 15.18
N THR A 28 -8.37 6.97 16.10
CA THR A 28 -7.48 8.13 16.24
C THR A 28 -6.13 7.80 16.88
N GLU A 29 -6.03 6.71 17.65
CA GLU A 29 -4.77 6.24 18.24
C GLU A 29 -3.95 5.36 17.29
N ILE A 30 -4.49 5.03 16.12
CA ILE A 30 -3.69 4.39 15.07
C ILE A 30 -2.71 5.45 14.59
N GLU A 31 -1.47 5.37 15.06
CA GLU A 31 -0.33 5.94 14.35
C GLU A 31 -0.39 5.34 12.95
N VAL A 32 -0.92 6.11 12.00
CA VAL A 32 -0.81 5.79 10.59
C VAL A 32 0.67 5.98 10.27
N THR A 33 1.45 4.94 10.53
CA THR A 33 2.77 4.80 9.95
C THR A 33 2.53 4.71 8.46
N HIS A 34 2.52 5.87 7.81
CA HIS A 34 2.68 5.95 6.37
C HIS A 34 4.08 5.39 6.10
N GLU A 35 4.19 4.08 5.96
CA GLU A 35 5.26 3.50 5.15
C GLU A 35 5.02 4.06 3.75
N GLU A 36 5.64 5.20 3.47
CA GLU A 36 5.58 5.83 2.18
C GLU A 36 6.22 4.85 1.20
N TYR A 37 5.37 4.16 0.42
CA TYR A 37 5.83 3.21 -0.57
C TYR A 37 6.62 3.99 -1.63
N ASN A 38 7.94 3.95 -1.51
CA ASN A 38 8.85 4.67 -2.39
C ASN A 38 9.55 3.67 -3.35
N PRO A 39 9.12 3.60 -4.62
CA PRO A 39 9.69 2.67 -5.60
C PRO A 39 11.19 2.85 -5.81
N TYR A 40 11.69 4.09 -5.73
CA TYR A 40 13.11 4.38 -5.85
C TYR A 40 13.90 3.79 -4.69
N GLN A 41 13.43 3.96 -3.45
CA GLN A 41 14.07 3.37 -2.28
C GLN A 41 14.04 1.84 -2.30
N ILE A 42 12.96 1.23 -2.77
CA ILE A 42 12.85 -0.23 -2.92
C ILE A 42 13.90 -0.78 -3.90
N LEU A 43 14.23 -0.02 -4.95
CA LEU A 43 15.28 -0.36 -5.90
C LEU A 43 16.68 0.14 -5.48
N GLY A 44 16.80 0.84 -4.34
CA GLY A 44 18.05 1.41 -3.85
C GLY A 44 18.57 2.57 -4.71
N LEU A 45 17.66 3.37 -5.27
CA LEU A 45 17.94 4.52 -6.13
C LEU A 45 17.51 5.82 -5.44
N ASP A 46 18.16 6.92 -5.83
CA ASP A 46 17.71 8.25 -5.46
C ASP A 46 16.41 8.62 -6.17
N GLN A 47 15.62 9.49 -5.54
CA GLN A 47 14.38 10.01 -6.14
C GLN A 47 14.70 10.75 -7.44
N GLY A 48 14.01 10.40 -8.53
CA GLY A 48 14.23 10.97 -9.85
C GLY A 48 15.35 10.31 -10.66
N ALA A 49 15.83 9.13 -10.26
CA ALA A 49 16.72 8.32 -11.09
C ALA A 49 16.09 8.00 -12.46
N ASP A 50 16.90 8.08 -13.51
CA ASP A 50 16.46 7.83 -14.89
C ASP A 50 16.00 6.37 -15.12
N THR A 51 15.13 6.16 -16.09
CA THR A 51 14.57 4.85 -16.47
C THR A 51 15.69 3.84 -16.79
N ALA A 52 16.81 4.29 -17.35
CA ALA A 52 17.98 3.45 -17.56
C ALA A 52 18.59 2.93 -16.25
N ALA A 53 18.64 3.75 -15.20
CA ALA A 53 19.11 3.38 -13.87
C ALA A 53 18.13 2.44 -13.17
N VAL A 54 16.82 2.69 -13.29
CA VAL A 54 15.73 1.81 -12.81
C VAL A 54 15.86 0.40 -13.41
N ARG A 55 15.99 0.31 -14.75
CA ARG A 55 16.20 -0.97 -15.47
C ARG A 55 17.47 -1.68 -15.04
N LYS A 56 18.56 -0.94 -14.79
CA LYS A 56 19.83 -1.51 -14.32
C LYS A 56 19.70 -2.06 -12.90
N ALA A 57 19.11 -1.30 -11.98
CA ALA A 57 18.92 -1.70 -10.59
C ALA A 57 18.04 -2.95 -10.49
N TYR A 58 16.91 -2.98 -11.21
CA TYR A 58 16.02 -4.14 -11.26
C TYR A 58 16.76 -5.40 -11.72
N ARG A 59 17.50 -5.35 -12.84
CA ARG A 59 18.25 -6.51 -13.35
C ARG A 59 19.26 -7.07 -12.33
N GLU A 60 19.93 -6.20 -11.59
CA GLU A 60 20.91 -6.62 -10.59
C GLU A 60 20.24 -7.19 -9.34
N LEU A 61 19.13 -6.59 -8.90
CA LEU A 61 18.35 -7.08 -7.75
C LEU A 61 17.64 -8.40 -8.07
N SER A 62 17.05 -8.55 -9.25
CA SER A 62 16.39 -9.79 -9.68
C SER A 62 17.33 -10.98 -9.71
N LYS A 63 18.60 -10.79 -10.10
CA LYS A 63 19.61 -11.88 -10.06
C LYS A 63 19.93 -12.31 -8.63
N LYS A 64 20.01 -11.36 -7.71
CA LYS A 64 20.36 -11.57 -6.30
C LYS A 64 19.21 -12.15 -5.49
N LEU A 65 17.99 -11.71 -5.77
CA LEU A 65 16.78 -12.04 -5.01
C LEU A 65 15.92 -13.12 -5.67
N HIS A 66 16.41 -13.76 -6.75
CA HIS A 66 15.65 -14.77 -7.45
C HIS A 66 15.29 -15.95 -6.51
N PRO A 67 14.01 -16.37 -6.44
CA PRO A 67 13.59 -17.46 -5.57
C PRO A 67 14.30 -18.79 -5.88
N ASP A 68 14.58 -19.09 -7.15
CA ASP A 68 15.34 -20.29 -7.55
C ASP A 68 16.78 -20.34 -7.01
N ARG A 69 17.34 -19.20 -6.58
CA ARG A 69 18.68 -19.12 -5.97
C ARG A 69 18.62 -19.03 -4.44
N GLY A 70 17.46 -19.29 -3.84
CA GLY A 70 17.22 -19.15 -2.40
C GLY A 70 16.92 -17.73 -1.95
N GLY A 71 16.56 -16.84 -2.87
CA GLY A 71 16.10 -15.47 -2.56
C GLY A 71 14.66 -15.44 -2.03
N ASP A 72 14.29 -14.33 -1.41
CA ASP A 72 12.95 -14.12 -0.88
C ASP A 72 11.97 -13.72 -2.01
N ALA A 73 10.96 -14.56 -2.23
CA ALA A 73 9.90 -14.32 -3.21
C ALA A 73 9.11 -13.04 -2.92
N GLN A 74 8.93 -12.66 -1.65
CA GLN A 74 8.25 -11.41 -1.29
C GLN A 74 9.08 -10.20 -1.68
N MET A 75 10.39 -10.26 -1.43
CA MET A 75 11.30 -9.19 -1.83
C MET A 75 11.40 -9.09 -3.36
N PHE A 76 11.37 -10.22 -4.07
CA PHE A 76 11.32 -10.26 -5.53
C PHE A 76 10.05 -9.59 -6.08
N ASP A 77 8.89 -9.86 -5.48
CA ASP A 77 7.63 -9.22 -5.85
C ASP A 77 7.64 -7.71 -5.58
N ARG A 78 8.23 -7.27 -4.46
CA ARG A 78 8.40 -5.84 -4.14
C ARG A 78 9.26 -5.10 -5.18
N ILE A 79 10.40 -5.65 -5.58
CA ILE A 79 11.26 -5.02 -6.59
C ILE A 79 10.59 -5.02 -7.98
N ALA A 80 9.79 -6.04 -8.31
CA ALA A 80 9.05 -6.12 -9.56
C ALA A 80 7.95 -5.05 -9.62
N LYS A 81 7.18 -4.88 -8.54
CA LYS A 81 6.18 -3.80 -8.40
C LYS A 81 6.82 -2.42 -8.47
N ALA A 82 7.97 -2.22 -7.82
CA ALA A 82 8.70 -0.96 -7.88
C ALA A 82 9.21 -0.66 -9.30
N TYR A 83 9.75 -1.67 -9.98
CA TYR A 83 10.18 -1.55 -11.37
C TYR A 83 9.01 -1.20 -12.30
N GLN A 84 7.88 -1.90 -12.18
CA GLN A 84 6.68 -1.61 -12.97
C GLN A 84 6.20 -0.17 -12.74
N ALA A 85 6.08 0.26 -11.48
CA ALA A 85 5.64 1.62 -11.14
C ALA A 85 6.54 2.73 -11.73
N LEU A 86 7.83 2.47 -11.92
CA LEU A 86 8.79 3.44 -12.47
C LEU A 86 9.04 3.31 -13.97
N THR A 87 8.56 2.25 -14.61
CA THR A 87 8.76 2.00 -16.05
C THR A 87 7.47 2.05 -16.87
N ASP A 88 6.31 1.98 -16.23
CA ASP A 88 4.99 1.93 -16.88
C ASP A 88 4.41 3.31 -17.27
N GLU A 89 5.27 4.30 -17.50
CA GLU A 89 4.91 5.51 -18.27
C GLU A 89 5.34 5.37 -19.76
N GLU A 90 6.29 4.48 -20.05
CA GLU A 90 6.85 4.25 -21.40
C GLU A 90 5.95 3.34 -22.26
N SER A 91 5.03 2.59 -21.63
CA SER A 91 3.98 1.85 -22.32
C SER A 91 3.01 2.77 -23.09
N ARG A 92 2.97 4.07 -22.76
CA ARG A 92 2.28 5.10 -23.56
C ARG A 92 2.94 5.39 -24.90
N GLU A 93 4.26 5.50 -24.97
CA GLU A 93 4.97 5.80 -26.24
C GLU A 93 4.81 4.66 -27.25
N ASN A 94 4.73 3.41 -26.79
CA ASN A 94 4.51 2.25 -27.66
C ASN A 94 3.07 2.17 -28.20
N TRP A 95 2.10 2.78 -27.50
CA TRP A 95 0.70 2.90 -27.94
C TRP A 95 0.46 4.06 -28.93
N GLU A 96 1.33 5.07 -28.98
CA GLU A 96 1.19 6.18 -29.94
C GLU A 96 1.72 5.83 -31.35
N LYS A 97 2.41 4.69 -31.50
CA LYS A 97 3.12 4.32 -32.73
C LYS A 97 2.45 3.19 -33.54
N TYR A 98 1.40 2.55 -33.02
CA TYR A 98 0.63 1.48 -33.67
C TYR A 98 -0.86 1.67 -33.46
#